data_AF-A0A2G6MV75-F1
#
_entry.id   AF-A0A2G6MV75-F1
#
_cell.length_a   1.000
_cell.length_b   1.000
_cell.length_c   1.000
_cell.angle_alpha   90.00
_cell.angle_beta   90.00
_cell.angle_gamma   90.00
#
_symmetry.space_group_name_H-M   'P 1'
#
loop_
_entity.id
_entity.type
_entity.pdbx_description
1 polymer ?
#
loop_
_entity_poly.entity_id
_entity_poly.type
_entity_poly.pdbx_seq_one_letter_code
_entity_poly.pdbx_strand_id
1 'polypeptide(L)'
;MDTFSSCFTPEQLDKLFPPARSNEFFEALFGDAQEGAFDIRLTYQRYDEADQTLHFNLDLHERPGKCLACNLTYGLPEVFSRHPIINISGLVKDIN
;
A
#
# COMPACT_ATOMS: atom_id res chain seq x y z
N MET A 1 -22.60 2.91 -9.94
CA MET A 1 -22.40 2.05 -8.76
C MET A 1 -21.36 1.04 -9.19
N ASP A 2 -20.11 1.26 -8.79
CA ASP A 2 -18.98 0.41 -9.15
C ASP A 2 -19.23 -1.01 -8.64
N THR A 3 -19.38 -1.97 -9.56
CA THR A 3 -19.65 -3.38 -9.27
C THR A 3 -18.57 -4.02 -8.38
N PHE A 4 -17.37 -3.47 -8.41
CA PHE A 4 -16.20 -3.99 -7.69
C PHE A 4 -16.07 -3.48 -6.25
N SER A 5 -16.77 -2.41 -5.86
CA SER A 5 -16.68 -1.86 -4.50
C SER A 5 -17.09 -2.85 -3.42
N SER A 6 -17.98 -3.80 -3.74
CA SER A 6 -18.38 -4.89 -2.84
C SER A 6 -17.34 -6.01 -2.71
N CYS A 7 -16.43 -6.15 -3.66
CA CYS A 7 -15.36 -7.15 -3.62
C CYS A 7 -14.12 -6.61 -2.89
N PHE A 8 -13.80 -5.33 -3.10
CA PHE A 8 -12.64 -4.67 -2.48
C PHE A 8 -13.01 -3.94 -1.18
N THR A 9 -13.59 -4.69 -0.23
CA THR A 9 -13.85 -4.16 1.11
C THR A 9 -12.54 -3.95 1.87
N PRO A 10 -12.51 -3.06 2.89
CA PRO A 10 -11.30 -2.84 3.70
C PRO A 10 -10.72 -4.14 4.26
N GLU A 11 -11.57 -5.08 4.68
CA GLU A 11 -11.13 -6.38 5.21
C GLU A 11 -10.47 -7.27 4.15
N GLN A 12 -10.94 -7.23 2.89
CA GLN A 12 -10.31 -7.97 1.79
C GLN A 12 -8.99 -7.30 1.39
N LEU A 13 -8.95 -5.97 1.36
CA LEU A 13 -7.73 -5.22 1.07
C LEU A 13 -6.67 -5.41 2.16
N ASP A 14 -7.04 -5.48 3.43
CA ASP A 14 -6.13 -5.79 4.54
C ASP A 14 -5.63 -7.26 4.49
N LYS A 15 -6.34 -8.17 3.79
CA LYS A 15 -5.81 -9.52 3.50
C LYS A 15 -4.81 -9.51 2.34
N LEU A 16 -5.10 -8.74 1.29
CA LEU A 16 -4.23 -8.60 0.11
C LEU A 16 -2.94 -7.83 0.45
N PHE A 17 -3.05 -6.80 1.29
CA PHE A 17 -1.96 -5.96 1.77
C PHE A 17 -2.08 -5.78 3.29
N PRO A 18 -1.59 -6.74 4.08
CA PRO A 18 -1.71 -6.66 5.54
C PRO A 18 -0.88 -5.51 6.10
N PRO A 19 -1.33 -4.88 7.20
CA PRO A 19 -0.61 -3.76 7.82
C PRO A 19 0.82 -4.16 8.24
N ALA A 20 1.03 -5.45 8.54
CA ALA A 20 2.36 -6.02 8.82
C ALA A 20 3.38 -5.79 7.70
N ARG A 21 2.96 -5.73 6.42
CA ARG A 21 3.88 -5.42 5.30
C ARG A 21 4.59 -4.09 5.47
N SER A 22 3.94 -3.12 6.09
CA SER A 22 4.57 -1.82 6.40
C SER A 22 5.72 -2.01 7.37
N ASN A 23 5.53 -2.79 8.43
CA ASN A 23 6.60 -3.12 9.37
C ASN A 23 7.74 -3.86 8.68
N GLU A 24 7.44 -4.88 7.88
CA GLU A 24 8.44 -5.66 7.14
C GLU A 24 9.25 -4.78 6.18
N PHE A 25 8.60 -3.81 5.52
CA PHE A 25 9.27 -2.84 4.65
C PHE A 25 10.29 -2.00 5.42
N PHE A 26 9.90 -1.43 6.56
CA PHE A 26 10.80 -0.60 7.37
C PHE A 26 11.88 -1.40 8.09
N GLU A 27 11.55 -2.62 8.54
CA GLU A 27 12.53 -3.57 9.09
C GLU A 27 13.62 -3.88 8.06
N ALA A 28 13.26 -4.12 6.80
CA ALA A 28 14.25 -4.37 5.76
C ALA A 28 15.07 -3.13 5.38
N LEU A 29 14.50 -1.94 5.51
CA LEU A 29 15.16 -0.68 5.13
C LEU A 29 16.07 -0.13 6.23
N PHE A 30 15.65 -0.22 7.50
CA PHE A 30 16.32 0.39 8.65
C PHE A 30 16.81 -0.60 9.69
N GLY A 31 16.37 -1.87 9.64
CA GLY A 31 16.66 -2.87 10.67
C GLY A 31 15.84 -2.68 11.95
N ASP A 32 14.88 -1.76 11.95
CA ASP A 32 13.87 -1.58 12.98
C ASP A 32 12.57 -1.03 12.36
N ALA A 33 11.49 -1.80 12.47
CA ALA A 33 10.17 -1.37 12.01
C ALA A 33 9.66 -0.08 12.67
N GLN A 34 10.08 0.26 13.91
CA GLN A 34 9.69 1.47 14.63
C GLN A 34 10.33 2.74 14.05
N GLU A 35 11.39 2.61 13.24
CA GLU A 35 11.96 3.75 12.54
C GLU A 35 11.06 4.25 11.42
N GLY A 36 10.15 3.40 10.93
CA GLY A 36 9.16 3.73 9.91
C GLY A 36 8.30 4.94 10.28
N ALA A 37 8.16 5.86 9.33
CA ALA A 37 7.44 7.12 9.56
C ALA A 37 5.92 7.01 9.38
N PHE A 38 5.46 5.97 8.68
CA PHE A 38 4.07 5.80 8.31
C PHE A 38 3.70 4.32 8.18
N ASP A 39 2.41 4.02 8.23
CA ASP A 39 1.84 2.76 7.79
C ASP A 39 1.33 2.89 6.36
N ILE A 40 1.47 1.84 5.57
CA ILE A 40 1.01 1.76 4.19
C ILE A 40 -0.27 0.92 4.18
N ARG A 41 -1.33 1.45 3.59
CA ARG A 41 -2.60 0.73 3.43
C ARG A 41 -3.05 0.73 1.98
N LEU A 42 -3.51 -0.42 1.50
CA LEU A 42 -4.12 -0.51 0.19
C LEU A 42 -5.60 -0.09 0.26
N THR A 43 -6.01 0.84 -0.60
CA THR A 43 -7.41 1.25 -0.74
C THR A 43 -7.86 1.15 -2.20
N TYR A 44 -9.10 0.73 -2.40
CA TYR A 44 -9.72 0.71 -3.72
C TYR A 44 -10.30 2.10 -4.02
N GLN A 45 -9.94 2.66 -5.17
CA GLN A 45 -10.37 3.99 -5.58
C GLN A 45 -11.58 3.93 -6.51
N ARG A 46 -11.43 3.24 -7.65
CA ARG A 46 -12.47 3.16 -8.69
C ARG A 46 -12.15 2.09 -9.72
N TYR A 47 -13.15 1.71 -10.50
CA TYR A 47 -12.99 0.93 -11.71
C TYR A 47 -13.20 1.86 -12.89
N ASP A 48 -12.21 1.95 -13.76
CA ASP A 48 -12.33 2.68 -15.02
C ASP A 48 -12.90 1.73 -16.08
N GLU A 49 -14.17 1.95 -16.43
CA GLU A 49 -14.87 1.12 -17.41
C GLU A 49 -14.35 1.29 -18.84
N ALA A 50 -13.75 2.46 -19.16
CA ALA A 50 -13.27 2.75 -20.51
C ALA A 50 -12.03 1.92 -20.85
N ASP A 51 -11.10 1.83 -19.89
CA ASP A 51 -9.84 1.10 -20.03
C ASP A 51 -9.84 -0.24 -19.28
N GLN A 52 -11.00 -0.64 -18.73
CA GLN A 52 -11.18 -1.85 -17.91
C GLN A 52 -10.12 -1.99 -16.80
N THR A 53 -9.76 -0.87 -16.17
CA THR A 53 -8.63 -0.79 -15.23
C THR A 53 -9.12 -0.55 -13.81
N LEU A 54 -8.62 -1.35 -12.86
CA LEU A 54 -8.87 -1.13 -11.43
C LEU A 54 -7.81 -0.19 -10.86
N HIS A 55 -8.27 0.90 -10.24
CA HIS A 55 -7.40 1.86 -9.58
C HIS A 55 -7.38 1.61 -8.07
N PHE A 56 -6.18 1.42 -7.55
CA PHE A 56 -5.91 1.30 -6.12
C PHE A 56 -4.89 2.34 -5.68
N ASN A 57 -4.99 2.76 -4.42
CA ASN A 57 -4.05 3.67 -3.79
C ASN A 57 -3.29 2.96 -2.67
N LEU A 58 -2.04 3.37 -2.48
CA LEU A 58 -1.26 3.07 -1.29
C LEU A 58 -1.28 4.30 -0.40
N ASP A 59 -2.23 4.32 0.55
CA ASP A 59 -2.39 5.41 1.48
C ASP A 59 -1.32 5.33 2.57
N LEU A 60 -0.70 6.47 2.85
CA LEU A 60 0.32 6.61 3.88
C LEU A 60 -0.28 7.23 5.13
N HIS A 61 -0.29 6.49 6.22
CA HIS A 61 -0.86 6.89 7.50
C HIS A 61 0.26 7.22 8.47
N GLU A 62 0.33 8.46 8.92
CA GLU A 62 1.39 8.90 9.83
C GLU A 62 1.39 8.11 11.15
N ARG A 63 2.59 7.69 11.61
CA ARG A 63 2.75 7.06 12.92
C ARG A 63 2.93 8.10 14.04
N PRO A 64 2.49 7.80 15.27
CA PRO A 64 2.62 8.73 16.38
C PRO A 64 4.06 9.22 16.58
N GLY A 65 4.27 10.54 16.51
CA GLY A 65 5.60 11.15 16.70
C GLY A 65 6.53 11.08 15.48
N LYS A 66 6.07 10.62 14.32
CA LYS A 66 6.85 10.53 13.09
C LYS A 66 6.22 11.36 11.97
N CYS A 67 6.64 12.61 11.80
CA CYS A 67 6.02 13.48 10.79
C CYS A 67 6.30 13.00 9.36
N LEU A 68 5.24 12.84 8.54
CA LEU A 68 5.37 12.44 7.13
C LEU A 68 6.14 13.48 6.30
N ALA A 69 5.88 14.77 6.54
CA ALA A 69 6.52 15.87 5.81
C ALA A 69 8.03 15.97 6.12
N CYS A 70 8.45 15.58 7.33
CA CYS A 70 9.85 15.57 7.73
C CYS A 70 10.66 14.42 7.11
N ASN A 71 10.00 13.33 6.70
CA ASN A 71 10.65 12.11 6.23
C ASN A 71 10.71 11.98 4.70
N LEU A 72 10.56 13.09 3.95
CA LEU A 72 10.79 13.24 2.52
C LEU A 72 10.47 11.97 1.69
N THR A 73 9.23 11.84 1.24
CA THR A 73 8.74 10.73 0.41
C THR A 73 9.28 10.74 -1.04
N TYR A 74 10.39 11.43 -1.31
CA TYR A 74 10.94 11.57 -2.64
C TYR A 74 11.48 10.22 -3.15
N GLY A 75 11.04 9.82 -4.35
CA GLY A 75 11.41 8.51 -4.93
C GLY A 75 10.65 7.32 -4.35
N LEU A 76 9.79 7.52 -3.34
CA LEU A 76 8.98 6.46 -2.74
C LEU A 76 8.13 5.67 -3.77
N PRO A 77 7.52 6.31 -4.79
CA PRO A 77 6.79 5.57 -5.83
C PRO A 77 7.68 4.57 -6.59
N GLU A 78 8.92 4.94 -6.90
CA GLU A 78 9.85 4.05 -7.62
C GLU A 78 10.32 2.90 -6.72
N VAL A 79 10.58 3.18 -5.44
CA VAL A 79 10.93 2.15 -4.45
C VAL A 79 9.80 1.14 -4.33
N PHE A 80 8.56 1.59 -4.11
CA PHE A 80 7.42 0.68 -3.96
C PHE A 80 7.17 -0.20 -5.17
N SER A 81 7.37 0.33 -6.39
CA SER A 81 7.21 -0.43 -7.62
C SER A 81 8.19 -1.61 -7.73
N ARG A 82 9.39 -1.48 -7.15
CA ARG A 82 10.47 -2.49 -7.25
C ARG A 82 10.68 -3.29 -5.97
N HIS A 83 10.06 -2.91 -4.85
CA HIS A 83 10.38 -3.49 -3.55
C HIS A 83 9.79 -4.90 -3.39
N PRO A 84 10.60 -5.92 -3.08
CA PRO A 84 10.14 -7.31 -3.01
C PRO A 84 9.15 -7.58 -1.86
N ILE A 85 9.15 -6.73 -0.82
CA ILE A 85 8.21 -6.84 0.31
C ILE A 85 6.85 -6.21 -0.01
N ILE A 86 6.85 -5.06 -0.69
CA ILE A 86 5.61 -4.41 -1.12
C ILE A 86 4.94 -5.28 -2.20
N ASN A 87 5.75 -5.81 -3.12
CA ASN A 87 5.38 -6.82 -4.11
C ASN A 87 4.09 -6.50 -4.88
N ILE A 88 4.04 -5.31 -5.50
CA ILE A 88 2.87 -4.88 -6.27
C ILE A 88 2.51 -5.89 -7.37
N SER A 89 3.51 -6.45 -8.07
CA SER A 89 3.29 -7.46 -9.10
C SER A 89 2.71 -8.76 -8.55
N GLY A 90 3.07 -9.17 -7.33
CA GLY A 90 2.44 -10.29 -6.64
C GLY A 90 1.01 -9.96 -6.25
N LEU A 91 0.78 -8.78 -5.67
CA LEU A 91 -0.54 -8.33 -5.24
C LEU A 91 -1.56 -8.35 -6.38
N VAL A 92 -1.18 -7.89 -7.57
CA VAL A 92 -2.06 -7.91 -8.75
C VAL A 92 -2.46 -9.35 -9.14
N LYS A 93 -1.61 -10.34 -8.90
CA LYS A 93 -1.92 -11.76 -9.20
C LYS A 93 -2.86 -12.40 -8.18
N ASP A 94 -2.88 -11.89 -6.96
CA ASP A 94 -3.77 -12.37 -5.89
C ASP A 94 -5.21 -11.83 -6.02
N ILE A 95 -5.44 -10.84 -6.89
CA ILE A 95 -6.78 -10.37 -7.24
C ILE A 95 -7.41 -11.38 -8.21
N ASN A 96 -8.47 -12.06 -7.76
CA ASN A 96 -9.18 -13.11 -8.50
C ASN A 96 -10.70 -12.94 -8.41
#